data_AF-A0A817D5Y4-F1
#
_entry.id   AF-A0A817D5Y4-F1
#
_cell.length_a   1.000
_cell.length_b   1.000
_cell.length_c   1.000
_cell.angle_alpha   90.00
_cell.angle_beta   90.00
_cell.angle_gamma   90.00
#
_symmetry.space_group_name_H-M   'P 1'
#
loop_
_entity.id
_entity.type
_entity.pdbx_description
1 polymer ?
#
loop_
_entity_poly.entity_id
_entity_poly.type
_entity_poly.pdbx_seq_one_letter_code
_entity_poly.pdbx_strand_id
1 'polypeptide(L)'
;MANHNQFGLAFVLVHGRAEITQQPIDYDHEDPKYTEYLPYPDDNFQEIVDDRFQRGNKFTIEHIYRRTGQAFVPNVPVYVKSIEAERSDDCSAAFIDPYIFCITTQHGSNEWTTCKRYRHFQNLHQVLMNFVDEERKKSQSDLDTTQGENNEYPFLPKRNDQMGFVNHSNVEEYPRILVDYLNKVLKHPKFRAHPATCEFFDVSCLSFIDGLSVSRKEDYLLKQSNDRCCGQHILFSSFFCYSCNCQHGLQWFVIKDSYIVDIRPDTHEVRFPMLVDRDFQVLTGIRNAGDDHGIKISNLQQTFVVKCRTARDCDEWIQHLSNLTEQAKDFASATRSRFNSYASVRENQLAYWFINGKSYMEAVAKALLTAKEEVFITDWWLSPEVMLIRPTDDETFRLDNILGRIADAGVRVYVMIYKEIPFVVSLNSLYTKRTLVSKSKKGFIKVIRHPDLNTRDGVLLWSHHEKMVVIDQKIAFIGGIDLCYGRWDDEYMRCVTVFY
;
A
#
# COMPACT_ATOMS: atom_id res chain seq x y z
N MET A 1 -23.48 25.98 -33.47
CA MET A 1 -24.71 25.37 -32.92
C MET A 1 -24.38 23.92 -32.58
N ALA A 2 -24.65 23.49 -31.35
CA ALA A 2 -24.50 22.09 -30.92
C ALA A 2 -25.55 21.81 -29.85
N ASN A 3 -26.76 21.43 -30.27
CA ASN A 3 -27.85 21.12 -29.36
C ASN A 3 -27.63 19.74 -28.74
N HIS A 4 -26.77 19.68 -27.72
CA HIS A 4 -26.67 18.52 -26.85
C HIS A 4 -27.86 18.51 -25.89
N ASN A 5 -29.00 17.97 -26.36
CA ASN A 5 -30.07 17.49 -25.48
C ASN A 5 -29.58 16.24 -24.73
N GLN A 6 -28.63 16.42 -23.81
CA GLN A 6 -28.20 15.39 -22.88
C GLN A 6 -29.29 15.22 -21.82
N PHE A 7 -30.13 14.20 -22.02
CA PHE A 7 -30.92 13.64 -20.94
C PHE A 7 -29.96 13.04 -19.90
N GLY A 8 -29.59 13.86 -18.92
CA GLY A 8 -28.69 13.48 -17.84
C GLY A 8 -29.34 12.47 -16.92
N LEU A 9 -29.14 11.19 -17.21
CA LEU A 9 -29.41 10.11 -16.26
C LEU A 9 -28.23 10.01 -15.28
N ALA A 10 -28.54 9.94 -13.99
CA ALA A 10 -27.58 9.67 -12.94
C ALA A 10 -28.15 8.68 -11.94
N PHE A 11 -27.27 7.95 -11.27
CA PHE A 11 -27.61 6.91 -10.30
C PHE A 11 -26.95 7.20 -8.95
N VAL A 12 -27.58 6.71 -7.88
CA VAL A 12 -26.96 6.56 -6.55
C VAL A 12 -26.97 5.09 -6.18
N LEU A 13 -25.82 4.58 -5.74
CA LEU A 13 -25.65 3.28 -5.12
C LEU A 13 -25.40 3.44 -3.61
N VAL A 14 -26.02 2.59 -2.78
CA VAL A 14 -25.78 2.52 -1.32
C VAL A 14 -25.50 1.08 -0.91
N HIS A 15 -24.42 0.88 -0.15
CA HIS A 15 -23.95 -0.46 0.23
C HIS A 15 -24.60 -0.99 1.52
N GLY A 16 -25.06 -2.25 1.48
CA GLY A 16 -25.63 -3.00 2.59
C GLY A 16 -26.04 -4.41 2.16
N ARG A 17 -26.23 -5.33 3.13
CA ARG A 17 -26.64 -6.73 2.88
C ARG A 17 -27.84 -7.12 3.74
N ALA A 18 -28.69 -7.96 3.18
CA ALA A 18 -29.54 -8.90 3.90
C ALA A 18 -29.09 -10.33 3.54
N GLU A 19 -29.19 -11.27 4.48
CA GLU A 19 -28.69 -12.63 4.32
C GLU A 19 -29.78 -13.59 3.81
N ILE A 20 -29.47 -14.39 2.80
CA ILE A 20 -30.17 -15.66 2.49
C ILE A 20 -29.10 -16.70 2.15
N THR A 21 -29.23 -17.89 2.73
CA THR A 21 -28.30 -19.02 2.59
C THR A 21 -28.74 -20.01 1.52
N GLN A 22 -27.78 -20.60 0.79
CA GLN A 22 -27.77 -22.03 0.44
C GLN A 22 -26.39 -22.50 -0.05
N GLN A 23 -26.21 -23.81 -0.17
CA GLN A 23 -24.92 -24.51 -0.26
C GLN A 23 -24.69 -25.19 -1.65
N PRO A 24 -23.52 -25.80 -1.93
CA PRO A 24 -22.94 -25.81 -3.28
C PRO A 24 -23.26 -27.05 -4.13
N ILE A 25 -22.74 -27.05 -5.36
CA ILE A 25 -22.51 -28.23 -6.20
C ILE A 25 -21.03 -28.25 -6.59
N ASP A 26 -20.49 -29.45 -6.77
CA ASP A 26 -19.07 -29.81 -6.81
C ASP A 26 -18.69 -30.43 -8.17
N TYR A 27 -17.41 -30.40 -8.57
CA TYR A 27 -16.86 -31.16 -9.71
C TYR A 27 -15.31 -31.29 -9.68
N ASP A 28 -14.85 -32.54 -9.60
CA ASP A 28 -13.45 -33.00 -9.72
C ASP A 28 -12.86 -32.92 -11.15
N HIS A 29 -11.52 -32.93 -11.28
CA HIS A 29 -10.76 -34.02 -11.96
C HIS A 29 -9.21 -33.83 -12.03
N GLU A 30 -8.50 -34.97 -12.15
CA GLU A 30 -7.03 -35.20 -12.21
C GLU A 30 -6.50 -35.20 -13.68
N ASP A 31 -5.23 -35.44 -14.07
CA ASP A 31 -3.99 -35.92 -13.40
C ASP A 31 -2.76 -35.07 -13.89
N PRO A 32 -1.53 -35.53 -14.33
CA PRO A 32 -0.30 -34.84 -13.90
C PRO A 32 0.82 -34.70 -14.98
N LYS A 33 2.08 -34.59 -14.50
CA LYS A 33 3.38 -34.80 -15.20
C LYS A 33 3.77 -33.79 -16.28
N TYR A 34 4.89 -33.09 -16.06
CA TYR A 34 6.20 -33.57 -16.53
C TYR A 34 7.33 -32.97 -15.69
N THR A 35 8.31 -33.80 -15.31
CA THR A 35 9.50 -33.40 -14.54
C THR A 35 10.74 -33.98 -15.18
N GLU A 36 11.79 -33.17 -15.38
CA GLU A 36 13.15 -33.69 -15.58
C GLU A 36 14.20 -32.62 -15.18
N TYR A 37 15.29 -33.09 -14.58
CA TYR A 37 16.40 -32.27 -14.05
C TYR A 37 17.47 -32.02 -15.14
N LEU A 38 18.29 -30.98 -14.96
CA LEU A 38 19.74 -30.87 -15.33
C LEU A 38 20.34 -29.65 -14.57
N PRO A 39 21.67 -29.40 -14.55
CA PRO A 39 22.38 -29.05 -13.30
C PRO A 39 22.62 -27.56 -12.99
N TYR A 40 22.95 -27.31 -11.72
CA TYR A 40 23.45 -26.06 -11.15
C TYR A 40 24.79 -25.56 -11.75
N PRO A 41 24.98 -24.23 -11.83
CA PRO A 41 26.29 -23.59 -11.93
C PRO A 41 26.64 -22.65 -10.74
N ASP A 42 27.85 -22.83 -10.21
CA ASP A 42 28.72 -21.89 -9.45
C ASP A 42 28.21 -21.17 -8.17
N ASP A 43 28.78 -21.57 -7.03
CA ASP A 43 28.58 -20.98 -5.69
C ASP A 43 28.92 -19.47 -5.58
N ASN A 44 29.73 -18.93 -6.49
CA ASN A 44 30.16 -17.52 -6.51
C ASN A 44 28.99 -16.52 -6.65
N PHE A 45 27.80 -16.97 -7.08
CA PHE A 45 26.64 -16.07 -7.17
C PHE A 45 26.07 -15.72 -5.79
N GLN A 46 26.07 -16.66 -4.84
CA GLN A 46 25.49 -16.44 -3.52
C GLN A 46 26.32 -15.43 -2.70
N GLU A 47 27.66 -15.47 -2.79
CA GLU A 47 28.51 -14.44 -2.16
C GLU A 47 28.17 -13.03 -2.68
N ILE A 48 27.96 -12.84 -3.98
CA ILE A 48 27.66 -11.51 -4.55
C ILE A 48 26.25 -11.03 -4.18
N VAL A 49 25.30 -11.94 -3.96
CA VAL A 49 23.95 -11.64 -3.48
C VAL A 49 23.98 -11.28 -2.00
N ASP A 50 24.57 -12.13 -1.17
CA ASP A 50 24.73 -11.90 0.27
C ASP A 50 25.55 -10.64 0.54
N ASP A 51 26.60 -10.37 -0.22
CA ASP A 51 27.41 -9.16 -0.13
C ASP A 51 26.59 -7.89 -0.47
N ARG A 52 25.61 -7.96 -1.36
CA ARG A 52 24.69 -6.82 -1.60
C ARG A 52 23.61 -6.67 -0.54
N PHE A 53 23.17 -7.76 0.09
CA PHE A 53 22.29 -7.69 1.26
C PHE A 53 23.04 -7.26 2.54
N GLN A 54 24.34 -7.53 2.66
CA GLN A 54 25.18 -7.16 3.82
C GLN A 54 25.88 -5.80 3.67
N ARG A 55 26.32 -5.43 2.44
CA ARG A 55 26.72 -4.05 2.07
C ARG A 55 25.53 -3.18 1.66
N GLY A 56 24.30 -3.65 1.90
CA GLY A 56 23.12 -2.78 2.05
C GLY A 56 23.41 -1.80 3.18
N ASN A 57 23.91 -0.63 2.82
CA ASN A 57 24.81 0.14 3.69
C ASN A 57 24.20 0.52 5.05
N LYS A 58 25.10 0.78 6.02
CA LYS A 58 24.83 1.35 7.36
C LYS A 58 24.16 2.76 7.37
N PHE A 59 23.53 3.17 6.28
CA PHE A 59 23.00 4.52 6.04
C PHE A 59 21.47 4.59 5.83
N THR A 60 20.80 3.49 5.45
CA THR A 60 19.36 3.51 5.08
C THR A 60 18.39 3.31 6.24
N ILE A 61 18.87 3.06 7.46
CA ILE A 61 18.04 2.80 8.64
C ILE A 61 17.52 4.10 9.28
N GLU A 62 18.37 5.13 9.41
CA GLU A 62 18.07 6.31 10.25
C GLU A 62 17.03 7.27 9.63
N HIS A 63 16.94 7.35 8.30
CA HIS A 63 16.05 8.32 7.64
C HIS A 63 14.57 7.90 7.69
N ILE A 64 14.26 6.59 7.72
CA ILE A 64 12.88 6.05 7.67
C ILE A 64 12.00 6.67 8.77
N TYR A 65 12.57 6.92 9.94
CA TYR A 65 11.83 7.34 11.14
C TYR A 65 11.80 8.86 11.34
N ARG A 66 12.62 9.64 10.62
CA ARG A 66 12.76 11.09 10.82
C ARG A 66 11.59 11.93 10.27
N ARG A 67 10.57 11.34 9.63
CA ARG A 67 9.37 12.05 9.11
C ARG A 67 8.02 11.63 9.68
N THR A 68 7.88 10.43 10.24
CA THR A 68 6.66 10.02 11.00
C THR A 68 6.92 9.83 12.48
N GLY A 69 8.18 9.72 12.91
CA GLY A 69 8.61 9.62 14.31
C GLY A 69 8.42 8.25 14.95
N GLN A 70 7.32 7.55 14.67
CA GLN A 70 6.98 6.25 15.24
C GLN A 70 6.30 5.36 14.18
N ALA A 71 6.65 4.07 14.13
CA ALA A 71 5.90 3.08 13.34
C ALA A 71 4.82 2.39 14.18
N PHE A 72 5.12 2.08 15.44
CA PHE A 72 4.13 1.68 16.44
C PHE A 72 3.24 2.86 16.82
N VAL A 73 1.94 2.60 17.03
CA VAL A 73 0.95 3.60 17.43
C VAL A 73 1.26 4.16 18.83
N PRO A 74 1.30 5.50 19.01
CA PRO A 74 1.55 6.10 20.31
C PRO A 74 0.59 5.61 21.40
N ASN A 75 1.12 5.35 22.60
CA ASN A 75 0.39 4.89 23.80
C ASN A 75 -0.33 3.53 23.68
N VAL A 76 -0.24 2.82 22.55
CA VAL A 76 -0.76 1.46 22.40
C VAL A 76 0.35 0.46 22.78
N PRO A 77 0.09 -0.55 23.65
CA PRO A 77 1.11 -1.52 24.04
C PRO A 77 1.53 -2.39 22.84
N VAL A 78 2.79 -2.81 22.83
CA VAL A 78 3.33 -3.85 21.93
C VAL A 78 4.17 -4.83 22.73
N TYR A 79 3.97 -6.13 22.47
CA TYR A 79 4.66 -7.21 23.18
C TYR A 79 4.69 -8.50 22.34
N VAL A 80 5.71 -9.32 22.55
CA VAL A 80 5.80 -10.69 22.01
C VAL A 80 4.97 -11.60 22.91
N LYS A 81 4.04 -12.36 22.31
CA LYS A 81 3.21 -13.37 22.98
C LYS A 81 3.96 -14.68 23.17
N SER A 82 4.48 -15.20 22.07
CA SER A 82 5.14 -16.51 21.98
C SER A 82 6.27 -16.45 20.98
N ILE A 83 7.22 -17.37 21.14
CA ILE A 83 8.19 -17.73 20.12
C ILE A 83 8.14 -19.26 20.00
N GLU A 84 8.02 -19.74 18.77
CA GLU A 84 8.01 -21.16 18.44
C GLU A 84 9.25 -21.46 17.59
N ALA A 85 9.93 -22.59 17.86
CA ALA A 85 11.22 -22.91 17.28
C ALA A 85 11.08 -24.07 16.27
N GLU A 86 10.84 -23.73 15.01
CA GLU A 86 10.80 -24.69 13.90
C GLU A 86 12.21 -25.20 13.58
N ARG A 87 12.33 -26.46 13.15
CA ARG A 87 13.55 -26.95 12.51
C ARG A 87 13.48 -26.67 11.01
N SER A 88 14.55 -26.12 10.47
CA SER A 88 14.74 -25.83 9.06
C SER A 88 15.11 -27.11 8.30
N ASP A 89 14.25 -27.57 7.40
CA ASP A 89 14.51 -28.72 6.51
C ASP A 89 15.58 -28.46 5.44
N ASP A 90 15.93 -27.18 5.22
CA ASP A 90 17.03 -26.74 4.36
C ASP A 90 18.38 -27.35 4.80
N CYS A 91 18.83 -28.34 4.04
CA CYS A 91 20.05 -29.13 4.26
C CYS A 91 21.32 -28.28 4.40
N SER A 92 21.35 -27.06 3.83
CA SER A 92 22.52 -26.18 3.88
C SER A 92 22.69 -25.53 5.27
N ALA A 93 21.60 -25.04 5.84
CA ALA A 93 21.60 -24.34 7.14
C ALA A 93 21.58 -25.29 8.35
N ALA A 94 21.20 -26.55 8.13
CA ALA A 94 20.96 -27.56 9.16
C ALA A 94 22.16 -27.86 10.10
N PHE A 95 23.38 -27.50 9.69
CA PHE A 95 24.62 -27.80 10.45
C PHE A 95 25.06 -26.71 11.43
N ILE A 96 24.53 -25.48 11.36
CA ILE A 96 25.05 -24.33 12.14
C ILE A 96 23.93 -23.57 12.88
N ASP A 97 22.84 -23.23 12.20
CA ASP A 97 21.68 -22.57 12.80
C ASP A 97 20.38 -23.23 12.31
N PRO A 98 20.13 -24.50 12.70
CA PRO A 98 19.02 -25.31 12.19
C PRO A 98 17.64 -24.83 12.64
N TYR A 99 17.55 -23.89 13.59
CA TYR A 99 16.28 -23.41 14.13
C TYR A 99 15.86 -22.06 13.54
N ILE A 100 14.57 -21.93 13.28
CA ILE A 100 13.90 -20.69 12.88
C ILE A 100 12.89 -20.36 13.97
N PHE A 101 13.02 -19.18 14.56
CA PHE A 101 12.18 -18.71 15.65
C PHE A 101 11.05 -17.86 15.06
N CYS A 102 9.83 -18.38 15.06
CA CYS A 102 8.63 -17.67 14.64
C CYS A 102 8.02 -16.93 15.84
N ILE A 103 7.93 -15.62 15.72
CA ILE A 103 7.73 -14.64 16.80
C ILE A 103 6.36 -14.01 16.65
N THR A 104 5.38 -14.44 17.44
CA THR A 104 4.03 -13.89 17.40
C THR A 104 3.95 -12.65 18.30
N THR A 105 3.64 -11.50 17.69
CA THR A 105 3.66 -10.17 18.33
C THR A 105 2.27 -9.55 18.29
N GLN A 106 1.81 -8.97 19.40
CA GLN A 106 0.55 -8.21 19.46
C GLN A 106 0.82 -6.72 19.63
N HIS A 107 0.07 -5.88 18.90
CA HIS A 107 0.03 -4.42 19.06
C HIS A 107 -1.41 -3.90 18.91
N GLY A 108 -2.04 -3.56 20.03
CA GLY A 108 -3.47 -3.21 20.05
C GLY A 108 -4.34 -4.39 19.61
N SER A 109 -5.18 -4.19 18.59
CA SER A 109 -5.97 -5.25 17.94
C SER A 109 -5.19 -6.05 16.90
N ASN A 110 -3.97 -5.63 16.53
CA ASN A 110 -3.18 -6.27 15.48
C ASN A 110 -2.31 -7.39 16.06
N GLU A 111 -2.23 -8.49 15.34
CA GLU A 111 -1.35 -9.63 15.60
C GLU A 111 -0.69 -10.07 14.30
N TRP A 112 0.60 -10.39 14.37
CA TRP A 112 1.36 -10.92 13.24
C TRP A 112 2.52 -11.79 13.76
N THR A 113 3.03 -12.64 12.89
CA THR A 113 4.16 -13.53 13.17
C THR A 113 5.30 -13.24 12.19
N THR A 114 6.53 -13.19 12.69
CA THR A 114 7.75 -13.08 11.86
C THR A 114 8.74 -14.17 12.22
N CYS A 115 9.35 -14.81 11.22
CA CYS A 115 10.21 -15.98 11.41
C CYS A 115 11.69 -15.65 11.19
N LYS A 116 12.48 -15.63 12.28
CA LYS A 116 13.88 -15.18 12.27
C LYS A 116 14.83 -16.29 12.78
N ARG A 117 15.92 -16.57 12.04
CA ARG A 117 17.09 -17.35 12.53
C ARG A 117 17.81 -16.64 13.69
N TYR A 118 18.58 -17.36 14.51
CA TYR A 118 19.22 -16.81 15.72
C TYR A 118 20.16 -15.64 15.41
N ARG A 119 20.87 -15.70 14.28
CA ARG A 119 21.75 -14.61 13.80
C ARG A 119 21.08 -13.23 13.74
N HIS A 120 19.76 -13.16 13.52
CA HIS A 120 19.04 -11.88 13.50
C HIS A 120 18.90 -11.27 14.91
N PHE A 121 18.72 -12.09 15.95
CA PHE A 121 18.69 -11.62 17.34
C PHE A 121 20.05 -11.07 17.76
N GLN A 122 21.13 -11.74 17.36
CA GLN A 122 22.51 -11.28 17.58
C GLN A 122 22.78 -9.94 16.87
N ASN A 123 22.37 -9.82 15.60
CA ASN A 123 22.52 -8.58 14.83
C ASN A 123 21.72 -7.42 15.47
N LEU A 124 20.46 -7.65 15.84
CA LEU A 124 19.63 -6.67 16.56
C LEU A 124 20.31 -6.23 17.87
N HIS A 125 20.78 -7.19 18.67
CA HIS A 125 21.45 -6.88 19.93
C HIS A 125 22.71 -6.04 19.73
N GLN A 126 23.59 -6.43 18.79
CA GLN A 126 24.81 -5.69 18.50
C GLN A 126 24.52 -4.25 18.03
N VAL A 127 23.51 -4.06 17.18
CA VAL A 127 23.09 -2.72 16.72
C VAL A 127 22.54 -1.87 17.88
N LEU A 128 21.69 -2.43 18.74
CA LEU A 128 21.16 -1.73 19.91
C LEU A 128 22.23 -1.39 20.95
N MET A 129 23.22 -2.26 21.16
CA MET A 129 24.34 -1.98 22.06
C MET A 129 25.30 -0.91 21.49
N ASN A 130 25.56 -0.94 20.18
CA ASN A 130 26.31 0.13 19.52
C ASN A 130 25.61 1.50 19.69
N PHE A 131 24.29 1.54 19.53
CA PHE A 131 23.48 2.74 19.75
C PHE A 131 23.56 3.23 21.21
N VAL A 132 23.52 2.33 22.21
CA VAL A 132 23.75 2.71 23.62
C VAL A 132 25.12 3.35 23.83
N ASP A 133 26.17 2.79 23.24
CA ASP A 133 27.53 3.33 23.41
C ASP A 133 27.77 4.63 22.63
N GLU A 134 27.02 4.89 21.55
CA GLU A 134 26.99 6.21 20.90
C GLU A 134 26.24 7.25 21.74
N GLU A 135 25.08 6.91 22.30
CA GLU A 135 24.33 7.80 23.20
C GLU A 135 25.15 8.14 24.46
N ARG A 136 25.83 7.15 25.06
CA ARG A 136 26.76 7.36 26.17
C ARG A 136 27.89 8.33 25.83
N LYS A 137 28.49 8.22 24.63
CA LYS A 137 29.56 9.14 24.18
C LYS A 137 29.06 10.57 24.03
N LYS A 138 27.85 10.77 23.48
CA LYS A 138 27.21 12.11 23.39
C LYS A 138 26.96 12.68 24.79
N SER A 139 26.38 11.89 25.69
CA SER A 139 26.15 12.31 27.09
C SER A 139 27.43 12.55 27.90
N GLN A 140 28.59 12.03 27.47
CA GLN A 140 29.89 12.29 28.10
C GLN A 140 30.60 13.53 27.55
N SER A 141 30.21 14.06 26.38
CA SER A 141 30.61 15.41 25.94
C SER A 141 29.80 16.53 26.60
N ASP A 142 28.55 16.27 26.99
CA ASP A 142 27.63 17.24 27.59
C ASP A 142 27.63 17.16 29.14
N LEU A 143 28.78 17.44 29.76
CA LEU A 143 28.91 17.47 31.22
C LEU A 143 28.38 18.77 31.83
N ASP A 144 27.14 18.76 32.35
CA ASP A 144 26.94 19.00 33.79
C ASP A 144 25.64 18.38 34.35
N THR A 145 25.70 17.98 35.63
CA THR A 145 24.59 17.56 36.52
C THR A 145 23.39 16.78 35.95
N THR A 146 23.37 15.46 36.17
CA THR A 146 22.29 14.80 36.94
C THR A 146 22.70 13.41 37.42
N GLN A 147 22.08 12.91 38.50
CA GLN A 147 22.34 11.57 39.04
C GLN A 147 21.63 10.51 38.19
N GLY A 148 22.36 9.46 37.81
CA GLY A 148 21.86 8.45 36.87
C GLY A 148 20.92 7.42 37.51
N GLU A 149 19.77 7.21 36.89
CA GLU A 149 19.00 5.97 37.07
C GLU A 149 19.76 4.80 36.44
N ASN A 150 19.85 3.67 37.16
CA ASN A 150 20.41 2.42 36.63
C ASN A 150 19.43 1.77 35.62
N ASN A 151 19.38 2.34 34.40
CA ASN A 151 18.70 1.73 33.26
C ASN A 151 19.49 0.51 32.78
N GLU A 152 19.20 -0.65 33.37
CA GLU A 152 19.76 -1.94 32.99
C GLU A 152 19.23 -2.38 31.62
N TYR A 153 20.05 -2.22 30.58
CA TYR A 153 19.68 -2.55 29.21
C TYR A 153 19.48 -4.07 29.01
N PRO A 154 18.52 -4.50 28.17
CA PRO A 154 18.31 -5.92 27.87
C PRO A 154 19.55 -6.59 27.27
N PHE A 155 20.07 -7.57 27.99
CA PHE A 155 21.16 -8.45 27.56
C PHE A 155 20.61 -9.63 26.75
N LEU A 156 21.18 -9.90 25.56
CA LEU A 156 20.89 -11.12 24.82
C LEU A 156 21.69 -12.28 25.43
N PRO A 157 21.06 -13.41 25.81
CA PRO A 157 21.79 -14.56 26.35
C PRO A 157 22.83 -15.09 25.37
N LYS A 158 24.04 -15.36 25.84
CA LYS A 158 25.04 -16.06 25.03
C LYS A 158 24.58 -17.51 24.79
N ARG A 159 24.50 -17.95 23.52
CA ARG A 159 24.57 -19.38 23.19
C ARG A 159 25.91 -19.90 23.73
N ASN A 160 25.89 -20.94 24.56
CA ASN A 160 27.10 -21.51 25.20
C ASN A 160 27.86 -22.48 24.26
N ASP A 161 27.56 -22.38 22.96
CA ASP A 161 27.92 -23.30 21.90
C ASP A 161 29.32 -22.98 21.36
N GLN A 162 30.38 -23.33 22.11
CA GLN A 162 31.78 -23.04 21.70
C GLN A 162 32.22 -23.69 20.36
N MET A 163 31.37 -24.52 19.74
CA MET A 163 31.58 -25.12 18.42
C MET A 163 30.34 -25.02 17.49
N GLY A 164 29.36 -24.15 17.78
CA GLY A 164 28.19 -23.92 16.91
C GLY A 164 27.12 -25.02 16.86
N PHE A 165 27.42 -26.24 17.31
CA PHE A 165 26.43 -27.31 17.45
C PHE A 165 25.42 -27.00 18.57
N VAL A 166 24.13 -26.90 18.21
CA VAL A 166 23.04 -26.71 19.18
C VAL A 166 22.92 -27.96 20.06
N ASN A 167 23.10 -27.80 21.36
CA ASN A 167 22.80 -28.87 22.31
C ASN A 167 21.27 -29.01 22.46
N HIS A 168 20.70 -30.14 22.03
CA HIS A 168 19.25 -30.34 21.94
C HIS A 168 18.49 -30.22 23.27
N SER A 169 19.19 -30.24 24.42
CA SER A 169 18.62 -30.09 25.76
C SER A 169 17.88 -28.77 26.03
N ASN A 170 18.20 -27.69 25.30
CA ASN A 170 17.76 -26.33 25.68
C ASN A 170 16.64 -25.76 24.78
N VAL A 171 16.10 -26.55 23.85
CA VAL A 171 15.21 -26.06 22.77
C VAL A 171 13.88 -25.49 23.28
N GLU A 172 13.35 -25.97 24.42
CA GLU A 172 12.11 -25.45 25.03
C GLU A 172 12.33 -24.20 25.91
N GLU A 173 13.52 -24.03 26.49
CA GLU A 173 13.83 -22.91 27.37
C GLU A 173 14.19 -21.66 26.56
N TYR A 174 14.97 -21.84 25.49
CA TYR A 174 15.51 -20.73 24.70
C TYR A 174 14.44 -19.76 24.16
N PRO A 175 13.29 -20.21 23.60
CA PRO A 175 12.22 -19.31 23.17
C PRO A 175 11.66 -18.44 24.29
N ARG A 176 11.56 -18.95 25.52
CA ARG A 176 11.07 -18.18 26.69
C ARG A 176 12.01 -17.04 27.04
N ILE A 177 13.33 -17.27 26.98
CA ILE A 177 14.33 -16.24 27.26
C ILE A 177 14.35 -15.19 26.13
N LEU A 178 14.17 -15.62 24.87
CA LEU A 178 14.03 -14.70 23.73
C LEU A 178 12.75 -13.85 23.82
N VAL A 179 11.63 -14.39 24.31
CA VAL A 179 10.39 -13.64 24.59
C VAL A 179 10.64 -12.55 25.64
N ASP A 180 11.33 -12.84 26.75
CA ASP A 180 11.66 -11.83 27.77
C ASP A 180 12.62 -10.76 27.24
N TYR A 181 13.68 -11.17 26.53
CA TYR A 181 14.63 -10.25 25.87
C TYR A 181 13.91 -9.27 24.93
N LEU A 182 13.10 -9.78 23.99
CA LEU A 182 12.37 -8.95 23.04
C LEU A 182 11.32 -8.07 23.73
N ASN A 183 10.64 -8.56 24.77
CA ASN A 183 9.71 -7.74 25.54
C ASN A 183 10.40 -6.62 26.32
N LYS A 184 11.64 -6.81 26.79
CA LYS A 184 12.45 -5.72 27.38
C LYS A 184 12.89 -4.71 26.31
N VAL A 185 13.26 -5.16 25.11
CA VAL A 185 13.56 -4.29 23.95
C VAL A 185 12.34 -3.44 23.54
N LEU A 186 11.14 -4.03 23.47
CA LEU A 186 9.90 -3.34 23.12
C LEU A 186 9.40 -2.37 24.22
N LYS A 187 9.66 -2.67 25.50
CA LYS A 187 9.36 -1.76 26.62
C LYS A 187 10.20 -0.48 26.55
N HIS A 188 11.49 -0.58 26.24
CA HIS A 188 12.40 0.57 26.22
C HIS A 188 12.13 1.51 25.02
N PRO A 189 11.67 2.77 25.22
CA PRO A 189 11.14 3.59 24.11
C PRO A 189 12.14 3.86 22.98
N LYS A 190 13.41 4.16 23.30
CA LYS A 190 14.45 4.38 22.29
C LYS A 190 14.76 3.13 21.46
N PHE A 191 14.58 1.93 22.01
CA PHE A 191 14.82 0.67 21.30
C PHE A 191 13.63 0.25 20.45
N ARG A 192 12.40 0.38 20.98
CA ARG A 192 11.15 0.17 20.23
C ARG A 192 11.02 1.09 19.01
N ALA A 193 11.51 2.33 19.12
CA ALA A 193 11.57 3.28 18.00
C ALA A 193 12.86 3.16 17.15
N HIS A 194 13.78 2.25 17.49
CA HIS A 194 15.01 2.07 16.71
C HIS A 194 14.68 1.33 15.40
N PRO A 195 15.14 1.80 14.22
CA PRO A 195 14.65 1.25 12.95
C PRO A 195 15.01 -0.23 12.74
N ALA A 196 16.18 -0.67 13.24
CA ALA A 196 16.57 -2.09 13.21
C ALA A 196 15.65 -3.00 14.05
N THR A 197 14.97 -2.45 15.07
CA THR A 197 13.95 -3.18 15.84
C THR A 197 12.69 -3.33 15.01
N CYS A 198 12.25 -2.27 14.34
CA CYS A 198 11.10 -2.31 13.45
C CYS A 198 11.33 -3.26 12.25
N GLU A 199 12.52 -3.22 11.64
CA GLU A 199 12.96 -4.19 10.63
C GLU A 199 12.98 -5.63 11.18
N PHE A 200 13.48 -5.85 12.40
CA PHE A 200 13.46 -7.17 13.03
C PHE A 200 12.02 -7.70 13.27
N PHE A 201 11.05 -6.81 13.45
CA PHE A 201 9.64 -7.15 13.63
C PHE A 201 8.80 -7.09 12.34
N ASP A 202 9.38 -6.79 11.17
CA ASP A 202 8.68 -6.60 9.90
C ASP A 202 7.61 -5.48 9.95
N VAL A 203 8.00 -4.33 10.52
CA VAL A 203 7.14 -3.16 10.76
C VAL A 203 7.69 -1.90 10.06
N SER A 204 6.81 -1.16 9.39
CA SER A 204 7.06 0.14 8.77
C SER A 204 6.00 1.19 9.16
N CYS A 205 6.11 2.39 8.58
CA CYS A 205 5.11 3.44 8.71
C CYS A 205 3.73 3.09 8.12
N LEU A 206 3.58 1.98 7.38
CA LEU A 206 2.30 1.52 6.82
C LEU A 206 1.61 0.44 7.66
N SER A 207 2.26 -0.16 8.65
CA SER A 207 1.77 -1.38 9.31
C SER A 207 0.49 -1.16 10.12
N PHE A 208 0.37 -0.02 10.80
CA PHE A 208 -0.71 0.27 11.77
C PHE A 208 -1.43 1.60 11.47
N ILE A 209 -1.59 1.96 10.20
CA ILE A 209 -2.40 3.11 9.79
C ILE A 209 -3.89 2.74 9.93
N ASP A 210 -4.63 3.53 10.71
CA ASP A 210 -6.08 3.39 10.86
C ASP A 210 -6.82 3.54 9.52
N GLY A 211 -7.84 2.72 9.30
CA GLY A 211 -8.56 2.61 8.02
C GLY A 211 -7.83 1.86 6.89
N LEU A 212 -6.57 1.44 7.06
CA LEU A 212 -5.91 0.49 6.15
C LEU A 212 -5.92 -0.93 6.72
N SER A 213 -5.79 -1.93 5.84
CA SER A 213 -5.69 -3.33 6.29
C SER A 213 -4.42 -3.56 7.11
N VAL A 214 -4.43 -4.58 7.96
CA VAL A 214 -3.20 -5.13 8.56
C VAL A 214 -2.24 -5.56 7.44
N SER A 215 -0.95 -5.35 7.62
CA SER A 215 0.08 -5.88 6.71
C SER A 215 0.17 -7.40 6.83
N ARG A 216 0.29 -8.09 5.69
CA ARG A 216 0.39 -9.57 5.65
C ARG A 216 1.82 -10.07 5.67
N LYS A 217 2.72 -9.35 4.99
CA LYS A 217 4.17 -9.53 4.99
C LYS A 217 4.81 -8.20 4.63
N GLU A 218 5.90 -7.88 5.32
CA GLU A 218 6.76 -6.74 5.01
C GLU A 218 8.22 -7.21 5.06
N ASP A 219 9.04 -6.87 4.06
CA ASP A 219 10.50 -7.02 4.09
C ASP A 219 11.14 -6.24 2.92
N TYR A 220 12.46 -6.16 2.88
CA TYR A 220 13.20 -5.68 1.71
C TYR A 220 13.30 -6.73 0.59
N LEU A 221 13.00 -6.30 -0.63
CA LEU A 221 13.33 -7.04 -1.86
C LEU A 221 14.21 -6.19 -2.79
N LEU A 222 14.96 -6.85 -3.67
CA LEU A 222 15.73 -6.20 -4.72
C LEU A 222 14.87 -6.00 -5.98
N LYS A 223 14.29 -4.80 -6.13
CA LYS A 223 13.46 -4.43 -7.29
C LYS A 223 14.34 -4.08 -8.49
N GLN A 224 14.12 -4.74 -9.62
CA GLN A 224 14.80 -4.42 -10.88
C GLN A 224 14.32 -3.06 -11.42
N SER A 225 15.23 -2.24 -11.95
CA SER A 225 14.88 -0.98 -12.62
C SER A 225 13.99 -1.21 -13.86
N ASN A 226 12.87 -0.48 -13.96
CA ASN A 226 11.94 -0.55 -15.11
C ASN A 226 12.55 -0.08 -16.45
N ASP A 227 13.76 0.49 -16.45
CA ASP A 227 14.52 0.88 -17.64
C ASP A 227 14.99 -0.33 -18.45
N ARG A 228 14.08 -0.91 -19.24
CA ARG A 228 14.29 -1.84 -20.37
C ARG A 228 15.55 -2.73 -20.28
N CYS A 229 15.61 -3.58 -19.26
CA CYS A 229 16.63 -4.63 -19.25
C CYS A 229 16.44 -5.58 -20.46
N CYS A 230 17.53 -6.05 -21.06
CA CYS A 230 17.54 -6.54 -22.45
C CYS A 230 16.74 -7.83 -22.70
N GLY A 231 15.47 -7.70 -23.11
CA GLY A 231 14.58 -8.81 -23.53
C GLY A 231 14.95 -9.55 -24.82
N GLN A 232 16.25 -9.65 -25.16
CA GLN A 232 16.76 -10.36 -26.35
C GLN A 232 18.05 -11.18 -26.11
N HIS A 233 18.63 -11.19 -24.90
CA HIS A 233 19.85 -11.98 -24.61
C HIS A 233 19.54 -13.38 -24.04
N ILE A 234 18.63 -14.12 -24.68
CA ILE A 234 18.10 -15.42 -24.20
C ILE A 234 18.89 -16.63 -24.77
N LEU A 235 20.09 -16.41 -25.34
CA LEU A 235 20.79 -17.44 -26.13
C LEU A 235 22.22 -17.81 -25.71
N PHE A 236 22.83 -17.14 -24.73
CA PHE A 236 24.14 -17.56 -24.19
C PHE A 236 24.18 -17.48 -22.66
N SER A 237 24.89 -18.44 -22.08
CA SER A 237 24.88 -18.76 -20.65
C SER A 237 25.65 -17.76 -19.78
N SER A 238 24.95 -17.25 -18.76
CA SER A 238 25.51 -16.65 -17.54
C SER A 238 26.34 -15.36 -17.70
N PHE A 239 26.65 -14.76 -16.54
CA PHE A 239 27.53 -13.60 -16.33
C PHE A 239 27.07 -12.26 -16.94
N PHE A 240 26.41 -11.48 -16.08
CA PHE A 240 26.29 -10.01 -16.09
C PHE A 240 25.80 -9.34 -17.39
N CYS A 241 24.67 -8.64 -17.30
CA CYS A 241 24.46 -7.49 -18.18
C CYS A 241 25.39 -6.34 -17.75
N TYR A 242 26.66 -6.43 -18.14
CA TYR A 242 27.65 -5.36 -17.92
C TYR A 242 27.41 -4.18 -18.88
N SER A 243 26.70 -4.43 -19.99
CA SER A 243 26.35 -3.44 -21.02
C SER A 243 25.02 -2.72 -20.74
N CYS A 244 24.03 -3.40 -20.15
CA CYS A 244 22.80 -2.78 -19.67
C CYS A 244 22.86 -2.63 -18.14
N ASN A 245 23.06 -1.40 -17.67
CA ASN A 245 23.27 -1.02 -16.26
C ASN A 245 21.95 -1.12 -15.45
N CYS A 246 21.34 -2.32 -15.40
CA CYS A 246 20.07 -2.60 -14.73
C CYS A 246 20.27 -2.62 -13.21
N GLN A 247 20.16 -1.44 -12.61
CA GLN A 247 20.34 -1.26 -11.18
C GLN A 247 19.17 -1.90 -10.42
N HIS A 248 19.52 -2.80 -9.50
CA HIS A 248 18.55 -3.40 -8.59
C HIS A 248 18.50 -2.53 -7.33
N GLY A 249 17.37 -1.86 -7.12
CA GLY A 249 17.14 -1.04 -5.94
C GLY A 249 16.59 -1.90 -4.80
N LEU A 250 17.23 -1.86 -3.63
CA LEU A 250 16.63 -2.40 -2.41
C LEU A 250 15.39 -1.54 -2.08
N GLN A 251 14.23 -2.14 -1.95
CA GLN A 251 12.96 -1.46 -1.62
C GLN A 251 12.24 -2.24 -0.52
N TRP A 252 11.58 -1.54 0.42
CA TRP A 252 10.76 -2.18 1.44
C TRP A 252 9.35 -2.41 0.87
N PHE A 253 8.94 -3.66 0.71
CA PHE A 253 7.63 -4.01 0.16
C PHE A 253 6.64 -4.34 1.28
N VAL A 254 5.38 -3.97 1.08
CA VAL A 254 4.27 -4.19 2.01
C VAL A 254 3.10 -4.83 1.26
N ILE A 255 2.72 -6.04 1.65
CA ILE A 255 1.48 -6.70 1.17
C ILE A 255 0.33 -6.34 2.11
N LYS A 256 -0.78 -5.88 1.53
CA LYS A 256 -2.04 -5.57 2.22
C LYS A 256 -3.12 -6.61 1.83
N ASP A 257 -4.40 -6.29 1.98
CA ASP A 257 -5.51 -7.19 1.64
C ASP A 257 -5.90 -7.22 0.15
N SER A 258 -5.54 -6.17 -0.59
CA SER A 258 -6.00 -5.90 -1.96
C SER A 258 -4.94 -5.28 -2.86
N TYR A 259 -3.73 -5.04 -2.34
CA TYR A 259 -2.62 -4.43 -3.07
C TYR A 259 -1.25 -4.78 -2.47
N ILE A 260 -0.20 -4.53 -3.25
CA ILE A 260 1.20 -4.47 -2.80
C ILE A 260 1.78 -3.08 -3.07
N VAL A 261 2.65 -2.57 -2.20
CA VAL A 261 3.30 -1.26 -2.37
C VAL A 261 4.76 -1.28 -1.91
N ASP A 262 5.65 -0.57 -2.62
CA ASP A 262 7.02 -0.34 -2.21
C ASP A 262 7.27 1.04 -1.59
N ILE A 263 8.10 1.08 -0.55
CA ILE A 263 8.61 2.29 0.11
C ILE A 263 10.10 2.40 -0.23
N ARG A 264 10.53 3.58 -0.71
CA ARG A 264 11.95 3.82 -0.97
C ARG A 264 12.76 3.95 0.34
N PRO A 265 13.82 3.15 0.59
CA PRO A 265 14.57 3.20 1.86
C PRO A 265 15.49 4.41 2.05
N ASP A 266 15.61 5.29 1.05
CA ASP A 266 16.45 6.49 1.05
C ASP A 266 15.66 7.79 1.35
N THR A 267 14.37 7.80 1.03
CA THR A 267 13.55 9.02 0.92
C THR A 267 12.13 8.85 1.47
N HIS A 268 11.69 7.61 1.69
CA HIS A 268 10.41 7.21 2.30
C HIS A 268 9.20 7.69 1.50
N GLU A 269 9.42 7.90 0.20
CA GLU A 269 8.34 7.97 -0.77
C GLU A 269 7.71 6.57 -0.88
N VAL A 270 6.50 6.45 -0.34
CA VAL A 270 5.57 5.37 -0.67
C VAL A 270 5.24 5.51 -2.15
N ARG A 271 5.58 4.49 -2.95
CA ARG A 271 5.29 4.46 -4.39
C ARG A 271 3.80 4.24 -4.63
N PHE A 272 3.38 4.33 -5.89
CA PHE A 272 1.99 4.08 -6.26
C PHE A 272 1.60 2.62 -5.95
N PRO A 273 0.56 2.36 -5.14
CA PRO A 273 0.13 1.00 -4.81
C PRO A 273 -0.27 0.20 -6.05
N MET A 274 0.27 -1.00 -6.19
CA MET A 274 -0.11 -1.95 -7.22
C MET A 274 -1.33 -2.74 -6.74
N LEU A 275 -2.51 -2.30 -7.17
CA LEU A 275 -3.77 -2.97 -6.88
C LEU A 275 -3.83 -4.35 -7.54
N VAL A 276 -4.48 -5.31 -6.88
CA VAL A 276 -4.89 -6.55 -7.52
C VAL A 276 -6.05 -6.25 -8.46
N ASP A 277 -5.87 -6.59 -9.73
CA ASP A 277 -6.91 -6.53 -10.76
C ASP A 277 -7.00 -7.87 -11.52
N ARG A 278 -7.89 -7.93 -12.52
CA ARG A 278 -8.18 -9.15 -13.30
C ARG A 278 -7.00 -9.74 -14.09
N ASP A 279 -5.88 -9.01 -14.19
CA ASP A 279 -4.64 -9.43 -14.86
C ASP A 279 -3.45 -9.38 -13.88
N PHE A 280 -3.73 -9.44 -12.57
CA PHE A 280 -2.71 -9.59 -11.54
C PHE A 280 -2.08 -10.98 -11.63
N GLN A 281 -0.82 -11.04 -12.07
CA GLN A 281 -0.08 -12.28 -12.26
C GLN A 281 1.21 -12.26 -11.43
N VAL A 282 1.56 -13.45 -10.92
CA VAL A 282 2.78 -13.70 -10.14
C VAL A 282 3.50 -14.87 -10.80
N LEU A 283 4.68 -14.63 -11.36
CA LEU A 283 5.43 -15.60 -12.16
C LEU A 283 6.87 -15.70 -11.65
N THR A 284 7.43 -16.91 -11.57
CA THR A 284 8.64 -17.18 -10.77
C THR A 284 9.77 -17.83 -11.58
N GLY A 285 10.99 -17.78 -11.03
CA GLY A 285 12.18 -18.46 -11.55
C GLY A 285 12.76 -17.88 -12.85
N ILE A 286 13.91 -18.40 -13.29
CA ILE A 286 14.70 -17.87 -14.41
C ILE A 286 13.86 -17.57 -15.67
N ARG A 287 12.93 -18.47 -16.04
CA ARG A 287 12.13 -18.32 -17.28
C ARG A 287 11.22 -17.09 -17.28
N ASN A 288 10.79 -16.61 -16.12
CA ASN A 288 9.83 -15.51 -16.00
C ASN A 288 10.45 -14.23 -15.39
N ALA A 289 11.39 -14.40 -14.46
CA ALA A 289 11.99 -13.33 -13.67
C ALA A 289 13.51 -13.17 -13.89
N GLY A 290 14.15 -14.06 -14.66
CA GLY A 290 15.60 -14.00 -14.95
C GLY A 290 16.51 -14.45 -13.81
N ASP A 291 15.96 -14.91 -12.68
CA ASP A 291 16.67 -15.37 -11.49
C ASP A 291 15.87 -16.50 -10.81
N ASP A 292 16.53 -17.48 -10.20
CA ASP A 292 15.84 -18.60 -9.53
C ASP A 292 15.05 -18.15 -8.28
N HIS A 293 15.54 -17.12 -7.58
CA HIS A 293 14.83 -16.50 -6.45
C HIS A 293 14.10 -15.21 -6.90
N GLY A 294 13.78 -15.12 -8.20
CA GLY A 294 13.08 -14.00 -8.82
C GLY A 294 11.56 -14.21 -8.88
N ILE A 295 10.81 -13.15 -8.55
CA ILE A 295 9.37 -13.05 -8.73
C ILE A 295 9.07 -11.86 -9.64
N LYS A 296 8.38 -12.12 -10.75
CA LYS A 296 7.78 -11.13 -11.63
C LYS A 296 6.34 -10.89 -11.20
N ILE A 297 5.96 -9.63 -11.00
CA ILE A 297 4.60 -9.23 -10.63
C ILE A 297 4.09 -8.26 -11.71
N SER A 298 2.90 -8.53 -12.25
CA SER A 298 2.24 -7.71 -13.28
C SER A 298 0.76 -7.50 -12.97
N ASN A 299 0.19 -6.38 -13.42
CA ASN A 299 -1.24 -6.08 -13.45
C ASN A 299 -1.55 -5.22 -14.70
N LEU A 300 -2.79 -4.75 -14.88
CA LEU A 300 -3.18 -3.93 -16.05
C LEU A 300 -2.43 -2.58 -16.17
N GLN A 301 -1.76 -2.12 -15.11
CA GLN A 301 -1.08 -0.81 -15.06
C GLN A 301 0.44 -0.91 -15.23
N GLN A 302 1.06 -1.94 -14.64
CA GLN A 302 2.53 -2.05 -14.58
C GLN A 302 3.01 -3.49 -14.46
N THR A 303 4.31 -3.69 -14.68
CA THR A 303 5.03 -4.93 -14.44
C THR A 303 6.39 -4.59 -13.85
N PHE A 304 6.83 -5.34 -12.85
CA PHE A 304 8.21 -5.28 -12.34
C PHE A 304 8.69 -6.66 -11.92
N VAL A 305 10.00 -6.78 -11.69
CA VAL A 305 10.64 -7.97 -11.13
C VAL A 305 11.29 -7.61 -9.80
N VAL A 306 11.18 -8.52 -8.83
CA VAL A 306 11.85 -8.47 -7.55
C VAL A 306 12.66 -9.75 -7.34
N LYS A 307 13.80 -9.65 -6.66
CA LYS A 307 14.61 -10.79 -6.19
C LYS A 307 14.57 -10.90 -4.68
N CYS A 308 14.34 -12.13 -4.20
CA CYS A 308 14.35 -12.54 -2.80
C CYS A 308 15.76 -12.95 -2.36
N ARG A 309 15.98 -13.11 -1.04
CA ARG A 309 17.29 -13.48 -0.49
C ARG A 309 17.65 -14.95 -0.72
N THR A 310 16.67 -15.84 -0.58
CA THR A 310 16.82 -17.31 -0.65
C THR A 310 15.58 -17.94 -1.28
N ALA A 311 15.63 -19.25 -1.57
CA ALA A 311 14.47 -20.02 -1.99
C ALA A 311 13.30 -19.92 -1.01
N ARG A 312 13.52 -20.21 0.30
CA ARG A 312 12.45 -20.11 1.32
C ARG A 312 11.82 -18.71 1.42
N ASP A 313 12.62 -17.64 1.28
CA ASP A 313 12.11 -16.26 1.24
C ASP A 313 11.22 -16.06 0.00
N CYS A 314 11.65 -16.56 -1.16
CA CYS A 314 10.85 -16.57 -2.39
C CYS A 314 9.51 -17.32 -2.20
N ASP A 315 9.55 -18.55 -1.68
CA ASP A 315 8.38 -19.40 -1.43
C ASP A 315 7.38 -18.72 -0.48
N GLU A 316 7.87 -18.08 0.58
CA GLU A 316 7.05 -17.31 1.53
C GLU A 316 6.40 -16.09 0.85
N TRP A 317 7.15 -15.32 0.07
CA TRP A 317 6.58 -14.22 -0.72
C TRP A 317 5.53 -14.70 -1.73
N ILE A 318 5.76 -15.82 -2.41
CA ILE A 318 4.81 -16.46 -3.35
C ILE A 318 3.51 -16.87 -2.61
N GLN A 319 3.63 -17.48 -1.43
CA GLN A 319 2.48 -17.88 -0.61
C GLN A 319 1.64 -16.66 -0.19
N HIS A 320 2.28 -15.59 0.28
CA HIS A 320 1.58 -14.36 0.67
C HIS A 320 0.92 -13.64 -0.52
N LEU A 321 1.55 -13.64 -1.70
CA LEU A 321 0.98 -13.08 -2.94
C LEU A 321 -0.18 -13.94 -3.50
N SER A 322 -0.14 -15.26 -3.31
CA SER A 322 -1.23 -16.17 -3.69
C SER A 322 -2.44 -15.96 -2.79
N ASN A 323 -2.22 -15.87 -1.46
CA ASN A 323 -3.25 -15.56 -0.47
C ASN A 323 -3.90 -14.19 -0.72
N LEU A 324 -3.10 -13.17 -1.06
CA LEU A 324 -3.58 -11.84 -1.50
C LEU A 324 -4.56 -11.97 -2.68
N THR A 325 -4.21 -12.76 -3.69
CA THR A 325 -5.02 -12.90 -4.92
C THR A 325 -6.37 -13.57 -4.65
N GLU A 326 -6.41 -14.61 -3.83
CA GLU A 326 -7.65 -15.30 -3.43
C GLU A 326 -8.54 -14.44 -2.50
N GLN A 327 -7.95 -13.57 -1.69
CA GLN A 327 -8.71 -12.63 -0.85
C GLN A 327 -9.28 -11.47 -1.69
N ALA A 328 -8.49 -10.96 -2.63
CA ALA A 328 -8.88 -9.92 -3.58
C ALA A 328 -9.65 -10.43 -4.81
N LYS A 329 -10.18 -11.67 -4.78
CA LYS A 329 -10.90 -12.33 -5.90
C LYS A 329 -12.11 -11.56 -6.45
N ASP A 330 -12.69 -10.64 -5.69
CA ASP A 330 -13.75 -9.74 -6.17
C ASP A 330 -13.26 -8.73 -7.23
N PHE A 331 -11.94 -8.54 -7.34
CA PHE A 331 -11.23 -7.74 -8.34
C PHE A 331 -10.36 -8.61 -9.28
N ALA A 332 -9.74 -9.68 -8.75
CA ALA A 332 -8.85 -10.56 -9.51
C ALA A 332 -9.58 -11.53 -10.47
N SER A 333 -10.82 -11.91 -10.15
CA SER A 333 -11.51 -12.99 -10.88
C SER A 333 -12.22 -12.47 -12.13
N ALA A 334 -11.57 -12.62 -13.29
CA ALA A 334 -12.17 -12.32 -14.59
C ALA A 334 -13.49 -13.08 -14.84
N THR A 335 -13.67 -14.28 -14.27
CA THR A 335 -14.90 -15.07 -14.38
C THR A 335 -16.06 -14.56 -13.53
N ARG A 336 -15.80 -13.73 -12.50
CA ARG A 336 -16.85 -13.07 -11.68
C ARG A 336 -17.36 -11.74 -12.27
N SER A 337 -16.66 -11.17 -13.24
CA SER A 337 -16.90 -9.81 -13.73
C SER A 337 -17.48 -9.81 -15.15
N ARG A 338 -18.81 -9.63 -15.24
CA ARG A 338 -19.53 -9.53 -16.53
C ARG A 338 -18.94 -8.40 -17.40
N PHE A 339 -19.01 -8.60 -18.72
CA PHE A 339 -18.59 -7.61 -19.72
C PHE A 339 -17.12 -7.15 -19.62
N ASN A 340 -16.24 -7.98 -19.05
CA ASN A 340 -14.84 -7.64 -18.73
C ASN A 340 -14.69 -6.41 -17.81
N SER A 341 -15.69 -6.16 -16.96
CA SER A 341 -15.64 -5.17 -15.86
C SER A 341 -14.43 -5.42 -14.94
N TYR A 342 -13.96 -4.38 -14.26
CA TYR A 342 -13.01 -4.53 -13.14
C TYR A 342 -13.73 -4.94 -11.85
N ALA A 343 -15.02 -4.63 -11.74
CA ALA A 343 -15.86 -4.92 -10.58
C ALA A 343 -16.82 -6.08 -10.88
N SER A 344 -16.88 -7.02 -9.94
CA SER A 344 -17.83 -8.14 -9.91
C SER A 344 -19.27 -7.68 -9.65
N VAL A 345 -20.24 -8.54 -9.98
CA VAL A 345 -21.68 -8.23 -9.81
C VAL A 345 -22.02 -8.12 -8.32
N ARG A 346 -22.57 -6.96 -7.91
CA ARG A 346 -23.10 -6.74 -6.56
C ARG A 346 -24.63 -6.84 -6.58
N GLU A 347 -25.16 -7.94 -6.07
CA GLU A 347 -26.61 -8.17 -5.96
C GLU A 347 -27.22 -7.41 -4.77
N ASN A 348 -28.54 -7.21 -4.80
CA ASN A 348 -29.35 -6.61 -3.72
C ASN A 348 -28.85 -5.25 -3.20
N GLN A 349 -28.15 -4.47 -4.04
CA GLN A 349 -27.73 -3.11 -3.69
C GLN A 349 -28.89 -2.13 -3.88
N LEU A 350 -29.00 -1.13 -2.98
CA LEU A 350 -29.96 -0.05 -3.15
C LEU A 350 -29.50 0.87 -4.26
N ALA A 351 -30.34 1.03 -5.28
CA ALA A 351 -30.10 1.88 -6.44
C ALA A 351 -31.25 2.86 -6.65
N TYR A 352 -30.92 4.15 -6.80
CA TYR A 352 -31.86 5.21 -7.17
C TYR A 352 -31.41 5.84 -8.49
N TRP A 353 -32.35 6.32 -9.31
CA TRP A 353 -32.07 7.10 -10.51
C TRP A 353 -32.57 8.53 -10.35
N PHE A 354 -31.94 9.45 -11.09
CA PHE A 354 -32.26 10.87 -11.14
C PHE A 354 -32.44 11.31 -12.59
N ILE A 355 -33.48 12.12 -12.82
CA ILE A 355 -33.72 12.84 -14.07
C ILE A 355 -33.48 14.33 -13.78
N ASN A 356 -32.70 14.95 -14.66
CA ASN A 356 -32.29 16.36 -14.65
C ASN A 356 -31.45 16.79 -13.43
N GLY A 357 -30.77 17.93 -13.55
CA GLY A 357 -29.78 18.36 -12.55
C GLY A 357 -30.34 18.72 -11.19
N LYS A 358 -31.58 19.21 -11.08
CA LYS A 358 -32.15 19.63 -9.79
C LYS A 358 -32.17 18.50 -8.77
N SER A 359 -32.81 17.39 -9.12
CA SER A 359 -33.01 16.25 -8.20
C SER A 359 -31.66 15.64 -7.78
N TYR A 360 -30.74 15.50 -8.74
CA TYR A 360 -29.38 15.02 -8.54
C TYR A 360 -28.54 15.94 -7.64
N MET A 361 -28.44 17.23 -7.96
CA MET A 361 -27.61 18.17 -7.20
C MET A 361 -28.13 18.40 -5.79
N GLU A 362 -29.46 18.41 -5.59
CA GLU A 362 -30.04 18.42 -4.25
C GLU A 362 -29.67 17.18 -3.43
N ALA A 363 -29.66 16.00 -4.04
CA ALA A 363 -29.28 14.76 -3.37
C ALA A 363 -27.77 14.72 -3.06
N VAL A 364 -26.92 15.18 -3.99
CA VAL A 364 -25.46 15.36 -3.76
C VAL A 364 -25.23 16.30 -2.58
N ALA A 365 -25.89 17.46 -2.54
CA ALA A 365 -25.75 18.43 -1.44
C ALA A 365 -26.13 17.83 -0.08
N LYS A 366 -27.25 17.09 -0.03
CA LYS A 366 -27.73 16.41 1.19
C LYS A 366 -26.74 15.32 1.63
N ALA A 367 -26.20 14.51 0.71
CA ALA A 367 -25.21 13.48 1.01
C ALA A 367 -23.86 14.06 1.48
N LEU A 368 -23.34 15.09 0.82
CA LEU A 368 -22.10 15.77 1.21
C LEU A 368 -22.17 16.30 2.66
N LEU A 369 -23.31 16.87 3.05
CA LEU A 369 -23.54 17.35 4.43
C LEU A 369 -23.60 16.22 5.48
N THR A 370 -23.77 14.96 5.07
CA THR A 370 -23.71 13.79 5.98
C THR A 370 -22.31 13.18 6.12
N ALA A 371 -21.34 13.54 5.28
CA ALA A 371 -20.00 12.95 5.26
C ALA A 371 -19.26 13.00 6.61
N LYS A 372 -18.36 12.02 6.85
CA LYS A 372 -17.63 11.84 8.12
C LYS A 372 -16.13 11.65 7.94
N GLU A 373 -15.74 10.96 6.89
CA GLU A 373 -14.38 10.45 6.68
C GLU A 373 -13.80 11.05 5.38
N GLU A 374 -14.44 10.77 4.24
CA GLU A 374 -13.89 11.02 2.91
C GLU A 374 -14.95 11.39 1.86
N VAL A 375 -14.57 12.27 0.94
CA VAL A 375 -15.35 12.57 -0.27
C VAL A 375 -14.43 12.51 -1.48
N PHE A 376 -14.79 11.71 -2.48
CA PHE A 376 -14.12 11.67 -3.78
C PHE A 376 -15.02 12.31 -4.85
N ILE A 377 -14.47 13.19 -5.67
CA ILE A 377 -15.19 13.82 -6.79
C ILE A 377 -14.38 13.63 -8.08
N THR A 378 -15.05 13.18 -9.14
CA THR A 378 -14.56 13.26 -10.51
C THR A 378 -15.53 14.07 -11.37
N ASP A 379 -14.98 14.92 -12.24
CA ASP A 379 -15.75 15.76 -13.17
C ASP A 379 -14.91 16.04 -14.43
N TRP A 380 -15.57 16.12 -15.59
CA TRP A 380 -14.92 16.68 -16.78
C TRP A 380 -14.78 18.20 -16.64
N TRP A 381 -15.80 18.85 -16.07
CA TRP A 381 -15.77 20.27 -15.73
C TRP A 381 -16.51 20.53 -14.42
N LEU A 382 -15.83 21.08 -13.41
CA LEU A 382 -16.40 21.43 -12.11
C LEU A 382 -16.32 22.96 -11.93
N SER A 383 -17.45 23.60 -11.61
CA SER A 383 -17.53 25.03 -11.27
C SER A 383 -17.71 25.18 -9.76
N PRO A 384 -16.71 25.68 -9.01
CA PRO A 384 -16.77 25.69 -7.55
C PRO A 384 -17.99 26.44 -6.99
N GLU A 385 -18.42 27.51 -7.64
CA GLU A 385 -19.46 28.42 -7.14
C GLU A 385 -20.88 27.97 -7.57
N VAL A 386 -21.04 26.74 -8.09
CA VAL A 386 -22.36 26.24 -8.50
C VAL A 386 -23.29 26.03 -7.30
N MET A 387 -24.47 26.65 -7.37
CA MET A 387 -25.57 26.41 -6.42
C MET A 387 -26.20 25.04 -6.69
N LEU A 388 -26.12 24.14 -5.70
CA LEU A 388 -26.66 22.78 -5.81
C LEU A 388 -28.17 22.71 -5.48
N ILE A 389 -28.64 23.51 -4.53
CA ILE A 389 -30.06 23.64 -4.16
C ILE A 389 -30.58 25.00 -4.65
N ARG A 390 -31.77 25.04 -5.26
CA ARG A 390 -32.41 26.26 -5.79
C ARG A 390 -33.95 26.15 -5.79
N PRO A 391 -34.69 27.27 -5.73
CA PRO A 391 -34.20 28.64 -5.51
C PRO A 391 -33.81 28.87 -4.05
N THR A 392 -32.68 29.54 -3.83
CA THR A 392 -32.27 30.12 -2.53
C THR A 392 -31.10 31.06 -2.77
N ASP A 393 -31.00 32.12 -1.97
CA ASP A 393 -29.85 33.01 -1.90
C ASP A 393 -28.85 32.59 -0.80
N ASP A 394 -29.14 31.49 -0.09
CA ASP A 394 -28.26 30.90 0.91
C ASP A 394 -27.01 30.28 0.25
N GLU A 395 -25.96 31.10 0.18
CA GLU A 395 -24.63 30.72 -0.31
C GLU A 395 -24.03 29.49 0.38
N THR A 396 -24.53 29.04 1.53
CA THR A 396 -24.03 27.82 2.18
C THR A 396 -24.38 26.54 1.42
N PHE A 397 -25.23 26.62 0.38
CA PHE A 397 -25.51 25.56 -0.60
C PHE A 397 -24.70 25.65 -1.91
N ARG A 398 -23.74 26.59 -2.02
CA ARG A 398 -22.71 26.55 -3.06
C ARG A 398 -21.76 25.38 -2.82
N LEU A 399 -21.35 24.69 -3.88
CA LEU A 399 -20.44 23.54 -3.79
C LEU A 399 -19.13 23.87 -3.04
N ASP A 400 -18.49 25.00 -3.37
CA ASP A 400 -17.26 25.47 -2.72
C ASP A 400 -17.41 25.71 -1.21
N ASN A 401 -18.57 26.20 -0.78
CA ASN A 401 -18.89 26.44 0.63
C ASN A 401 -19.26 25.14 1.37
N ILE A 402 -19.97 24.20 0.74
CA ILE A 402 -20.22 22.86 1.32
C ILE A 402 -18.90 22.11 1.52
N LEU A 403 -18.06 22.04 0.49
CA LEU A 403 -16.77 21.34 0.56
C LEU A 403 -15.82 21.97 1.58
N GLY A 404 -15.76 23.31 1.66
CA GLY A 404 -15.01 24.01 2.69
C GLY A 404 -15.49 23.68 4.11
N ARG A 405 -16.82 23.65 4.34
CA ARG A 405 -17.42 23.31 5.65
C ARG A 405 -17.08 21.89 6.10
N ILE A 406 -17.24 20.88 5.24
CA ILE A 406 -16.97 19.49 5.62
C ILE A 406 -15.47 19.23 5.80
N ALA A 407 -14.61 19.88 5.00
CA ALA A 407 -13.16 19.79 5.15
C ALA A 407 -12.65 20.47 6.44
N ASP A 408 -13.23 21.62 6.82
CA ASP A 408 -12.93 22.23 8.11
C ASP A 408 -13.51 21.42 9.29
N ALA A 409 -14.59 20.66 9.09
CA ALA A 409 -15.11 19.72 10.10
C ALA A 409 -14.21 18.48 10.29
N GLY A 410 -13.53 18.02 9.24
CA GLY A 410 -12.53 16.94 9.31
C GLY A 410 -12.50 15.99 8.11
N VAL A 411 -13.47 16.08 7.20
CA VAL A 411 -13.62 15.21 6.03
C VAL A 411 -12.49 15.44 5.02
N ARG A 412 -11.86 14.38 4.52
CA ARG A 412 -10.83 14.48 3.48
C ARG A 412 -11.49 14.53 2.11
N VAL A 413 -11.29 15.61 1.37
CA VAL A 413 -11.95 15.83 0.06
C VAL A 413 -10.91 15.71 -1.04
N TYR A 414 -11.05 14.71 -1.91
CA TYR A 414 -10.16 14.48 -3.03
C TYR A 414 -10.91 14.70 -4.34
N VAL A 415 -10.38 15.54 -5.21
CA VAL A 415 -11.01 15.92 -6.47
C VAL A 415 -10.06 15.64 -7.63
N MET A 416 -10.50 14.89 -8.64
CA MET A 416 -9.82 14.74 -9.91
C MET A 416 -10.64 15.40 -11.01
N ILE A 417 -10.04 16.33 -11.73
CA ILE A 417 -10.68 17.00 -12.87
C ILE A 417 -9.82 16.89 -14.12
N TYR A 418 -10.48 16.87 -15.28
CA TYR A 418 -9.78 16.94 -16.57
C TYR A 418 -8.91 18.20 -16.64
N LYS A 419 -7.64 18.02 -17.03
CA LYS A 419 -6.73 19.11 -17.38
C LYS A 419 -6.88 19.42 -18.86
N GLU A 420 -7.65 20.46 -19.15
CA GLU A 420 -7.94 20.95 -20.48
C GLU A 420 -6.71 21.52 -21.19
N ILE A 421 -6.71 21.46 -22.53
CA ILE A 421 -5.84 22.27 -23.38
C ILE A 421 -6.47 23.67 -23.46
N PRO A 422 -5.90 24.74 -22.87
CA PRO A 422 -6.62 26.00 -22.66
C PRO A 422 -7.03 26.75 -23.93
N PHE A 423 -6.39 26.45 -25.06
CA PHE A 423 -6.72 27.01 -26.38
C PHE A 423 -7.81 26.23 -27.13
N VAL A 424 -8.25 25.08 -26.60
CA VAL A 424 -9.25 24.19 -27.22
C VAL A 424 -10.54 24.17 -26.42
N VAL A 425 -10.48 24.20 -25.08
CA VAL A 425 -11.66 24.17 -24.21
C VAL A 425 -11.49 25.12 -23.02
N SER A 426 -12.49 25.96 -22.76
CA SER A 426 -12.45 27.03 -21.75
C SER A 426 -12.91 26.58 -20.36
N LEU A 427 -12.43 25.43 -19.87
CA LEU A 427 -12.89 24.86 -18.58
C LEU A 427 -12.29 25.56 -17.36
N ASN A 428 -11.06 26.06 -17.49
CA ASN A 428 -10.29 26.72 -16.44
C ASN A 428 -10.09 25.86 -15.18
N SER A 429 -9.68 24.60 -15.36
CA SER A 429 -9.48 23.66 -14.23
C SER A 429 -8.41 24.14 -13.23
N LEU A 430 -7.51 25.03 -13.65
CA LEU A 430 -6.53 25.67 -12.77
C LEU A 430 -7.19 26.66 -11.79
N TYR A 431 -8.21 27.40 -12.21
CA TYR A 431 -9.03 28.22 -11.31
C TYR A 431 -9.80 27.31 -10.34
N THR A 432 -10.52 26.31 -10.84
CA THR A 432 -11.25 25.32 -10.02
C THR A 432 -10.36 24.70 -8.94
N LYS A 433 -9.14 24.25 -9.30
CA LYS A 433 -8.15 23.74 -8.34
C LYS A 433 -7.74 24.78 -7.29
N ARG A 434 -7.49 26.03 -7.69
CA ARG A 434 -7.08 27.10 -6.75
C ARG A 434 -8.21 27.45 -5.77
N THR A 435 -9.42 27.64 -6.27
CA THR A 435 -10.60 27.99 -5.46
C THR A 435 -10.96 26.88 -4.48
N LEU A 436 -11.00 25.61 -4.91
CA LEU A 436 -11.33 24.51 -4.00
C LEU A 436 -10.25 24.30 -2.92
N VAL A 437 -8.96 24.35 -3.28
CA VAL A 437 -7.88 24.20 -2.28
C VAL A 437 -7.89 25.34 -1.25
N SER A 438 -8.23 26.57 -1.64
CA SER A 438 -8.27 27.71 -0.70
C SER A 438 -9.46 27.69 0.27
N LYS A 439 -10.47 26.83 0.05
CA LYS A 439 -11.67 26.73 0.91
C LYS A 439 -11.48 25.89 2.17
N SER A 440 -10.41 25.09 2.28
CA SER A 440 -10.11 24.30 3.50
C SER A 440 -8.95 24.92 4.27
N LYS A 441 -9.25 25.42 5.48
CA LYS A 441 -8.24 26.00 6.39
C LYS A 441 -7.26 24.95 6.92
N LYS A 442 -7.72 23.70 7.02
CA LYS A 442 -6.92 22.52 7.39
C LYS A 442 -6.15 21.90 6.21
N GLY A 443 -6.36 22.39 4.98
CA GLY A 443 -5.75 21.83 3.78
C GLY A 443 -6.23 20.41 3.44
N PHE A 444 -7.43 20.02 3.88
CA PHE A 444 -8.03 18.69 3.66
C PHE A 444 -8.73 18.55 2.31
N ILE A 445 -8.88 19.64 1.54
CA ILE A 445 -9.23 19.59 0.11
C ILE A 445 -7.94 19.41 -0.72
N LYS A 446 -7.84 18.31 -1.46
CA LYS A 446 -6.77 18.02 -2.43
C LYS A 446 -7.37 17.94 -3.83
N VAL A 447 -6.77 18.64 -4.80
CA VAL A 447 -7.23 18.61 -6.20
C VAL A 447 -6.09 18.19 -7.12
N ILE A 448 -6.32 17.14 -7.91
CA ILE A 448 -5.46 16.68 -9.01
C ILE A 448 -6.07 17.11 -10.33
N ARG A 449 -5.23 17.39 -11.33
CA ARG A 449 -5.65 17.69 -12.70
C ARG A 449 -4.83 16.81 -13.64
N HIS A 450 -5.48 16.06 -14.52
CA HIS A 450 -4.83 15.09 -15.41
C HIS A 450 -5.57 15.08 -16.77
N PRO A 451 -4.90 14.87 -17.92
CA PRO A 451 -3.49 14.54 -18.12
C PRO A 451 -2.53 15.73 -18.06
N ASP A 452 -1.29 15.48 -17.67
CA ASP A 452 -0.18 16.36 -18.07
C ASP A 452 0.16 16.09 -19.54
N LEU A 453 0.36 17.16 -20.31
CA LEU A 453 0.53 17.11 -21.76
C LEU A 453 1.94 16.62 -22.15
N ASN A 454 2.15 15.30 -22.09
CA ASN A 454 3.32 14.67 -22.69
C ASN A 454 3.06 14.34 -24.18
N THR A 455 3.77 15.02 -25.08
CA THR A 455 3.63 14.82 -26.53
C THR A 455 4.14 13.46 -27.02
N ARG A 456 4.89 12.71 -26.19
CA ARG A 456 5.36 11.35 -26.52
C ARG A 456 4.30 10.27 -26.37
N ASP A 457 3.31 10.47 -25.48
CA ASP A 457 2.41 9.40 -25.04
C ASP A 457 1.03 9.46 -25.74
N GLY A 458 0.86 10.36 -26.72
CA GLY A 458 -0.35 10.48 -27.54
C GLY A 458 -1.57 11.09 -26.83
N VAL A 459 -1.45 11.52 -25.57
CA VAL A 459 -2.57 12.01 -24.74
C VAL A 459 -2.97 13.45 -25.08
N LEU A 460 -3.43 13.66 -26.30
CA LEU A 460 -3.89 14.95 -26.84
C LEU A 460 -5.40 14.99 -27.15
N LEU A 461 -6.04 13.83 -27.32
CA LEU A 461 -7.44 13.71 -27.76
C LEU A 461 -8.39 13.13 -26.70
N TRP A 462 -7.85 12.56 -25.61
CA TRP A 462 -8.61 11.86 -24.57
C TRP A 462 -8.74 12.70 -23.31
N SER A 463 -9.83 12.51 -22.57
CA SER A 463 -10.14 13.24 -21.33
C SER A 463 -10.81 12.33 -20.31
N HIS A 464 -10.49 12.53 -19.03
CA HIS A 464 -11.32 12.06 -17.91
C HIS A 464 -12.71 12.66 -18.04
N HIS A 465 -13.73 11.84 -18.27
CA HIS A 465 -15.08 12.28 -18.64
C HIS A 465 -16.17 11.73 -17.71
N GLU A 466 -15.81 10.76 -16.86
CA GLU A 466 -16.63 10.27 -15.76
C GLU A 466 -17.02 11.40 -14.80
N LYS A 467 -18.29 11.41 -14.36
CA LYS A 467 -18.79 12.31 -13.31
C LYS A 467 -19.23 11.46 -12.13
N MET A 468 -18.56 11.62 -10.99
CA MET A 468 -18.84 10.84 -9.78
C MET A 468 -18.70 11.68 -8.52
N VAL A 469 -19.54 11.39 -7.53
CA VAL A 469 -19.35 11.85 -6.14
C VAL A 469 -19.50 10.65 -5.22
N VAL A 470 -18.44 10.28 -4.50
CA VAL A 470 -18.45 9.17 -3.54
C VAL A 470 -18.28 9.74 -2.13
N ILE A 471 -19.14 9.34 -1.19
CA ILE A 471 -19.14 9.78 0.20
C ILE A 471 -18.88 8.59 1.12
N ASP A 472 -17.88 8.73 1.98
CA ASP A 472 -17.42 7.77 3.01
C ASP A 472 -17.24 6.34 2.47
N GLN A 473 -16.95 6.21 1.17
CA GLN A 473 -16.88 4.96 0.40
C GLN A 473 -18.17 4.08 0.44
N LYS A 474 -19.30 4.64 0.89
CA LYS A 474 -20.58 3.94 1.16
C LYS A 474 -21.74 4.38 0.27
N ILE A 475 -21.69 5.62 -0.24
CA ILE A 475 -22.69 6.20 -1.15
C ILE A 475 -21.97 6.71 -2.39
N ALA A 476 -22.38 6.28 -3.59
CA ALA A 476 -21.76 6.69 -4.85
C ALA A 476 -22.80 7.23 -5.85
N PHE A 477 -22.66 8.52 -6.19
CA PHE A 477 -23.34 9.18 -7.29
C PHE A 477 -22.53 8.98 -8.58
N ILE A 478 -23.16 8.53 -9.67
CA ILE A 478 -22.50 8.28 -10.97
C ILE A 478 -23.47 8.65 -12.10
N GLY A 479 -23.05 9.43 -13.10
CA GLY A 479 -23.95 9.75 -14.21
C GLY A 479 -23.38 10.67 -15.29
N GLY A 480 -24.29 11.26 -16.08
CA GLY A 480 -23.95 12.24 -17.12
C GLY A 480 -23.83 13.69 -16.65
N ILE A 481 -24.11 13.98 -15.38
CA ILE A 481 -24.29 15.34 -14.85
C ILE A 481 -23.02 15.81 -14.11
N ASP A 482 -22.24 16.69 -14.75
CA ASP A 482 -21.11 17.37 -14.10
C ASP A 482 -21.57 18.38 -13.02
N LEU A 483 -20.76 18.62 -12.00
CA LEU A 483 -21.01 19.68 -10.99
C LEU A 483 -20.54 21.07 -11.48
N CYS A 484 -21.20 21.58 -12.53
CA CYS A 484 -20.89 22.88 -13.11
C CYS A 484 -22.09 23.64 -13.69
N TYR A 485 -21.82 24.84 -14.22
CA TYR A 485 -22.83 25.69 -14.84
C TYR A 485 -23.56 25.01 -16.02
N GLY A 486 -24.83 25.36 -16.19
CA GLY A 486 -25.70 24.82 -17.24
C GLY A 486 -26.22 23.39 -17.02
N ARG A 487 -25.84 22.68 -15.95
CA ARG A 487 -26.32 21.32 -15.65
C ARG A 487 -27.55 21.26 -14.75
N TRP A 488 -27.80 22.28 -13.93
CA TRP A 488 -29.01 22.37 -13.12
C TRP A 488 -30.20 22.78 -13.99
N ASP A 489 -31.19 21.91 -14.09
CA ASP A 489 -32.52 22.17 -14.65
C ASP A 489 -33.54 21.23 -13.96
N ASP A 490 -34.83 21.52 -14.12
CA ASP A 490 -35.95 20.72 -13.64
C ASP A 490 -36.83 20.20 -14.79
N GLU A 491 -37.99 19.64 -14.48
CA GLU A 491 -38.92 19.08 -15.48
C GLU A 491 -39.51 20.14 -16.43
N TYR A 492 -39.38 21.44 -16.10
CA TYR A 492 -39.94 22.54 -16.87
C TYR A 492 -39.00 23.08 -17.97
N MET A 493 -37.74 22.63 -18.03
CA MET A 493 -36.76 22.92 -19.12
C MET A 493 -36.72 24.40 -19.53
N ARG A 494 -36.45 25.29 -18.57
CA ARG A 494 -36.90 26.70 -18.66
C ARG A 494 -35.95 27.57 -19.48
N CYS A 495 -36.36 27.86 -20.72
CA CYS A 495 -35.69 28.78 -21.65
C CYS A 495 -35.51 30.23 -21.12
N VAL A 496 -36.23 30.63 -20.07
CA VAL A 496 -36.13 31.95 -19.45
C VAL A 496 -36.08 31.85 -17.93
N THR A 497 -35.22 32.65 -17.31
CA THR A 497 -35.23 32.94 -15.87
C THR A 497 -35.33 34.44 -15.71
N VAL A 498 -36.43 34.90 -15.12
CA VAL A 498 -36.66 36.31 -14.81
C VAL A 498 -36.40 36.50 -13.32
N PHE A 499 -35.40 37.32 -12.99
CA PHE A 499 -35.24 37.84 -11.64
C PHE A 499 -36.24 38.99 -11.46
N TYR A 500 -36.99 38.96 -10.35
CA TYR A 500 -37.98 39.96 -9.95
C TYR A 500 -37.44 40.77 -8.76
#